data_AF-A0AAW7GEP5-F1
#
_entry.id   AF-A0AAW7GEP5-F1
#
_cell.length_a   1.000
_cell.length_b   1.000
_cell.length_c   1.000
_cell.angle_alpha   90.00
_cell.angle_beta   90.00
_cell.angle_gamma   90.00
#
_symmetry.space_group_name_H-M   'P 1'
#
loop_
_entity.id
_entity.type
_entity.pdbx_description
1 polymer ?
#
loop_
_entity_poly.entity_id
_entity_poly.type
_entity_poly.pdbx_seq_one_letter_code
_entity_poly.pdbx_strand_id
1 'polypeptide(L)'
;MNTLADRLKIAREKQGMSQSQLADKIGLSQQSVAKIENGETLQPRKIKEIAKALNVSQKWLQLGIEENGSLSDFVVEELEEAKLDPEVFANIPVLDIELSAGNGCEAEIVESIVDSFPLRRLDLRKSGVSPSNARIVKIWGNSLLPVLNNGDHVAVDLSQSKPIRDGDLYAIRDGVLLRVKVLINQPDGGLVLRSFNKEEYPDEVLNFDERRARIHVIGRVFWSSRSW
;
A
#
# COMPACT_ATOMS: atom_id res chain seq x y z
N MET A 1 38.56 1.05 3.73
CA MET A 1 38.37 0.01 2.70
C MET A 1 37.60 0.65 1.54
N ASN A 2 38.22 1.59 0.84
CA ASN A 2 37.44 2.67 0.21
C ASN A 2 37.59 2.73 -1.32
N THR A 3 38.56 2.04 -1.90
CA THR A 3 38.85 2.16 -3.33
C THR A 3 38.58 0.86 -4.10
N LEU A 4 38.37 1.00 -5.42
CA LEU A 4 38.30 -0.13 -6.35
C LEU A 4 39.55 -1.03 -6.23
N ALA A 5 40.72 -0.41 -6.07
CA ALA A 5 42.02 -1.07 -5.93
C ALA A 5 42.03 -2.02 -4.72
N ASP A 6 41.61 -1.53 -3.55
CA ASP A 6 41.52 -2.31 -2.33
C ASP A 6 40.57 -3.51 -2.49
N ARG A 7 39.37 -3.25 -3.06
CA ARG A 7 38.33 -4.27 -3.24
C ARG A 7 38.75 -5.35 -4.23
N LEU A 8 39.44 -4.97 -5.30
CA LEU A 8 39.95 -5.91 -6.30
C LEU A 8 40.99 -6.85 -5.69
N LYS A 9 41.97 -6.28 -4.97
CA LYS A 9 43.03 -7.05 -4.34
C LYS A 9 42.47 -8.07 -3.34
N ILE A 10 41.52 -7.63 -2.50
CA ILE A 10 40.89 -8.47 -1.49
C ILE A 10 40.07 -9.60 -2.12
N ALA A 11 39.27 -9.30 -3.14
CA ALA A 11 38.49 -10.32 -3.84
C ALA A 11 39.38 -11.35 -4.55
N ARG A 12 40.49 -10.91 -5.14
CA ARG A 12 41.48 -11.80 -5.76
C ARG A 12 42.14 -12.72 -4.74
N GLU A 13 42.59 -12.17 -3.61
CA GLU A 13 43.23 -12.94 -2.53
C GLU A 13 42.26 -13.93 -1.88
N LYS A 14 40.99 -13.55 -1.71
CA LYS A 14 39.93 -14.46 -1.22
C LYS A 14 39.67 -15.65 -2.15
N GLN A 15 39.89 -15.47 -3.46
CA GLN A 15 39.81 -16.54 -4.47
C GLN A 15 41.12 -17.32 -4.62
N GLY A 16 42.16 -17.01 -3.84
CA GLY A 16 43.47 -17.68 -3.91
C GLY A 16 44.22 -17.47 -5.23
N MET A 17 43.87 -16.44 -6.01
CA MET A 17 44.47 -16.20 -7.33
C MET A 17 45.67 -15.24 -7.25
N SER A 18 46.69 -15.45 -8.07
CA SER A 18 47.73 -14.44 -8.34
C SER A 18 47.22 -13.40 -9.35
N GLN A 19 47.90 -12.24 -9.43
CA GLN A 19 47.55 -11.22 -10.43
C GLN A 19 47.66 -11.75 -11.88
N SER A 20 48.62 -12.64 -12.15
CA SER A 20 48.77 -13.28 -13.45
C SER A 20 47.60 -14.22 -13.74
N GLN A 21 47.21 -15.05 -12.77
CA GLN A 21 46.10 -15.99 -12.94
C GLN A 21 44.76 -15.27 -13.20
N LEU A 22 44.52 -14.14 -12.51
CA LEU A 22 43.35 -13.32 -12.79
C LEU A 22 43.43 -12.72 -14.20
N ALA A 23 44.59 -12.20 -14.60
CA ALA A 23 44.82 -11.61 -15.91
C ALA A 23 44.59 -12.62 -17.05
N ASP A 24 45.12 -13.84 -16.92
CA ASP A 24 44.95 -14.91 -17.89
C ASP A 24 43.47 -15.31 -18.03
N LYS A 25 42.75 -15.39 -16.90
CA LYS A 25 41.33 -15.78 -16.86
C LYS A 25 40.39 -14.76 -17.55
N ILE A 26 40.77 -13.49 -17.59
CA ILE A 26 39.96 -12.40 -18.20
C ILE A 26 40.57 -11.85 -19.50
N GLY A 27 41.68 -12.42 -19.95
CA GLY A 27 42.42 -11.96 -21.14
C GLY A 27 42.96 -10.53 -21.00
N LEU A 28 43.59 -10.22 -19.87
CA LEU A 28 44.39 -9.00 -19.65
C LEU A 28 45.86 -9.38 -19.44
N SER A 29 46.77 -8.39 -19.47
CA SER A 29 48.13 -8.61 -18.99
C SER A 29 48.19 -8.49 -17.47
N GLN A 30 49.15 -9.18 -16.83
CA GLN A 30 49.39 -9.05 -15.39
C GLN A 30 49.64 -7.59 -14.97
N GLN A 31 50.32 -6.82 -15.83
CA GLN A 31 50.58 -5.39 -15.61
C GLN A 31 49.28 -4.57 -15.59
N SER A 32 48.29 -4.91 -16.41
CA SER A 32 46.98 -4.24 -16.38
C SER A 32 46.25 -4.49 -15.05
N VAL A 33 46.31 -5.71 -14.51
CA VAL A 33 45.73 -6.02 -13.19
C VAL A 33 46.47 -5.26 -12.08
N ALA A 34 47.80 -5.22 -12.13
CA ALA A 34 48.62 -4.49 -11.17
C ALA A 34 48.30 -2.98 -11.16
N LYS A 35 48.12 -2.35 -12.33
CA LYS A 35 47.73 -0.93 -12.43
C LYS A 35 46.36 -0.63 -11.81
N ILE A 36 45.44 -1.59 -11.84
CA ILE A 36 44.13 -1.45 -11.19
C ILE A 36 44.28 -1.61 -9.67
N GLU A 37 45.03 -2.60 -9.21
CA GLU A 37 45.30 -2.83 -7.76
C GLU A 37 46.17 -1.74 -7.13
N ASN A 38 46.93 -0.98 -7.92
CA ASN A 38 47.69 0.18 -7.46
C ASN A 38 46.88 1.50 -7.55
N GLY A 39 45.65 1.46 -8.06
CA GLY A 39 44.79 2.65 -8.16
C GLY A 39 45.08 3.58 -9.34
N GLU A 40 46.02 3.24 -10.24
CA GLU A 40 46.28 4.02 -11.46
C GLU A 40 45.11 3.96 -12.45
N THR A 41 44.34 2.86 -12.42
CA THR A 41 43.16 2.68 -13.27
C THR A 41 41.89 2.68 -12.44
N LEU A 42 41.17 3.80 -12.47
CA LEU A 42 39.92 3.98 -11.72
C LEU A 42 38.69 3.35 -12.40
N GLN A 43 38.74 3.13 -13.72
CA GLN A 43 37.63 2.56 -14.50
C GLN A 43 38.14 1.49 -15.48
N PRO A 44 38.33 0.23 -15.04
CA PRO A 44 38.78 -0.84 -15.90
C PRO A 44 37.75 -1.17 -16.97
N ARG A 45 38.18 -1.28 -18.24
CA ARG A 45 37.28 -1.64 -19.36
C ARG A 45 36.62 -3.00 -19.18
N LYS A 46 37.32 -3.95 -18.55
CA LYS A 46 36.86 -5.33 -18.30
C LYS A 46 36.29 -5.56 -16.90
N ILE A 47 35.68 -4.53 -16.30
CA ILE A 47 35.19 -4.61 -14.92
C ILE A 47 34.14 -5.71 -14.71
N LYS A 48 33.32 -6.00 -15.73
CA LYS A 48 32.30 -7.05 -15.70
C LYS A 48 32.94 -8.44 -15.65
N GLU A 49 33.95 -8.65 -16.47
CA GLU A 49 34.70 -9.90 -16.58
C GLU A 49 35.53 -10.14 -15.32
N ILE A 50 36.13 -9.08 -14.75
CA ILE A 50 36.82 -9.14 -13.47
C ILE A 50 35.86 -9.57 -12.36
N ALA A 51 34.70 -8.92 -12.26
CA ALA A 51 33.68 -9.26 -11.26
C ALA A 51 33.23 -10.73 -11.37
N LYS A 52 32.95 -11.19 -12.60
CA LYS A 52 32.59 -12.58 -12.89
C LYS A 52 33.71 -13.57 -12.54
N ALA A 53 34.97 -13.24 -12.86
CA ALA A 53 36.11 -14.10 -12.58
C ALA A 53 36.38 -14.29 -11.08
N LEU A 54 36.04 -13.28 -10.27
CA LEU A 54 36.24 -13.23 -8.82
C LEU A 54 35.00 -13.63 -8.00
N ASN A 55 33.88 -13.95 -8.66
CA ASN A 55 32.60 -14.28 -8.05
C ASN A 55 32.09 -13.18 -7.09
N VAL A 56 32.21 -11.93 -7.52
CA VAL A 56 31.68 -10.74 -6.81
C VAL A 56 30.82 -9.93 -7.76
N SER A 57 29.94 -9.08 -7.23
CA SER A 57 29.15 -8.20 -8.09
C SER A 57 29.97 -7.04 -8.63
N GLN A 58 29.64 -6.60 -9.85
CA GLN A 58 30.28 -5.42 -10.45
C GLN A 58 30.07 -4.18 -9.57
N LYS A 59 28.88 -4.07 -8.96
CA LYS A 59 28.48 -2.95 -8.11
C LYS A 59 29.29 -2.91 -6.81
N TRP A 60 29.52 -4.05 -6.18
CA TRP A 60 30.41 -4.15 -5.03
C TRP A 60 31.84 -3.79 -5.40
N LEU A 61 32.35 -4.31 -6.52
CA LEU A 61 33.71 -4.04 -6.95
C LEU A 61 33.92 -2.55 -7.23
N GLN A 62 33.00 -1.91 -7.96
CA GLN A 62 33.09 -0.49 -8.32
C GLN A 62 32.80 0.48 -7.17
N LEU A 63 31.78 0.20 -6.35
CA LEU A 63 31.22 1.17 -5.40
C LEU A 63 31.35 0.75 -3.93
N GLY A 64 31.78 -0.48 -3.64
CA GLY A 64 31.83 -1.02 -2.28
C GLY A 64 30.46 -1.31 -1.68
N ILE A 65 29.40 -1.34 -2.49
CA ILE A 65 28.05 -1.67 -2.05
C ILE A 65 27.94 -3.20 -1.99
N GLU A 66 27.92 -3.76 -0.78
CA GLU A 66 27.70 -5.18 -0.56
C GLU A 66 26.28 -5.57 -1.00
N GLU A 67 26.17 -6.63 -1.81
CA GLU A 67 24.91 -7.34 -2.05
C GLU A 67 24.53 -8.24 -0.86
N ASN A 68 24.91 -7.82 0.36
CA ASN A 68 24.45 -8.40 1.62
C ASN A 68 23.16 -7.72 2.14
N GLY A 69 22.56 -6.84 1.33
CA GLY A 69 21.12 -6.66 1.34
C GLY A 69 20.55 -7.49 0.22
N SER A 70 20.25 -8.77 0.48
CA SER A 70 19.49 -9.62 -0.43
C SER A 70 18.16 -8.93 -0.74
N LEU A 71 18.06 -8.24 -1.88
CA LEU A 71 16.76 -7.90 -2.48
C LEU A 71 16.03 -9.17 -2.95
N SER A 72 16.74 -10.31 -2.98
CA SER A 72 16.16 -11.65 -3.14
C SER A 72 15.44 -12.16 -1.88
N ASP A 73 15.66 -11.59 -0.69
CA ASP A 73 14.84 -11.87 0.51
C ASP A 73 13.53 -11.06 0.49
N PHE A 74 13.38 -10.15 -0.48
CA PHE A 74 12.12 -9.47 -0.80
C PHE A 74 11.43 -10.04 -2.04
N VAL A 75 11.92 -11.17 -2.58
CA VAL A 75 10.97 -12.10 -3.18
C VAL A 75 10.21 -12.63 -1.98
N VAL A 76 9.01 -12.08 -1.75
CA VAL A 76 8.01 -12.81 -1.00
C VAL A 76 7.86 -14.10 -1.80
N GLU A 77 8.57 -15.16 -1.40
CA GLU A 77 8.09 -16.51 -1.69
C GLU A 77 6.65 -16.43 -1.24
N GLU A 78 5.74 -16.57 -2.20
CA GLU A 78 4.32 -16.60 -1.96
C GLU A 78 4.10 -17.82 -1.07
N LEU A 79 4.27 -17.61 0.24
CA LEU A 79 4.11 -18.61 1.27
C LEU A 79 2.71 -19.16 1.02
N GLU A 80 2.62 -20.47 0.82
CA GLU A 80 1.37 -21.22 0.69
C GLU A 80 0.30 -20.54 1.54
N GLU A 81 -0.85 -20.20 0.92
CA GLU A 81 -1.98 -19.47 1.54
C GLU A 81 -1.97 -19.65 3.06
N ALA A 82 -1.40 -18.68 3.78
CA ALA A 82 -1.29 -18.78 5.21
C ALA A 82 -2.73 -18.80 5.75
N LYS A 83 -3.21 -20.00 6.08
CA LYS A 83 -4.59 -20.18 6.55
C LYS A 83 -4.73 -19.45 7.86
N LEU A 84 -5.34 -18.28 7.79
CA LEU A 84 -5.67 -17.50 8.97
C LEU A 84 -6.67 -18.29 9.82
N ASP A 85 -6.39 -18.36 11.12
CA ASP A 85 -7.28 -19.00 12.07
C ASP A 85 -8.65 -18.29 12.05
N PRO A 86 -9.74 -18.98 11.64
CA PRO A 86 -11.07 -18.40 11.56
C PRO A 86 -11.66 -18.05 12.94
N GLU A 87 -11.08 -18.52 14.05
CA GLU A 87 -11.42 -18.10 15.41
C GLU A 87 -10.77 -16.76 15.81
N VAL A 88 -9.66 -16.40 15.16
CA VAL A 88 -8.94 -15.15 15.41
C VAL A 88 -9.33 -14.07 14.41
N PHE A 89 -9.52 -14.44 13.14
CA PHE A 89 -9.81 -13.53 12.04
C PHE A 89 -11.19 -13.80 11.43
N ALA A 90 -11.77 -12.76 10.85
CA ALA A 90 -12.92 -12.87 9.98
C ALA A 90 -12.60 -12.14 8.67
N ASN A 91 -12.84 -12.81 7.55
CA ASN A 91 -12.69 -12.21 6.23
C ASN A 91 -13.89 -11.29 5.96
N ILE A 92 -13.61 -10.00 5.80
CA ILE A 92 -14.61 -8.98 5.51
C ILE A 92 -14.57 -8.69 4.02
N PRO A 93 -15.69 -8.80 3.29
CA PRO A 93 -15.68 -8.58 1.84
C PRO A 93 -15.35 -7.14 1.50
N VAL A 94 -14.45 -6.97 0.53
CA VAL A 94 -14.12 -5.69 -0.11
C VAL A 94 -15.01 -5.57 -1.33
N LEU A 95 -15.78 -4.49 -1.36
CA LEU A 95 -16.71 -4.20 -2.44
C LEU A 95 -16.07 -3.22 -3.42
N ASP A 96 -16.22 -3.52 -4.70
CA ASP A 96 -16.13 -2.53 -5.76
C ASP A 96 -17.55 -2.07 -6.10
N ILE A 97 -17.71 -0.77 -6.16
CA ILE A 97 -19.02 -0.15 -6.31
C ILE A 97 -19.00 0.77 -7.52
N GLU A 98 -19.78 0.40 -8.53
CA GLU A 98 -19.88 1.12 -9.78
C GLU A 98 -21.29 1.69 -9.96
N LEU A 99 -21.38 2.77 -10.71
CA LEU A 99 -22.65 3.26 -11.23
C LEU A 99 -22.84 2.70 -12.63
N SER A 100 -23.92 1.92 -12.80
CA SER A 100 -24.31 1.36 -14.09
C SER A 100 -25.56 2.06 -14.61
N ALA A 101 -25.62 2.29 -15.93
CA ALA A 101 -26.82 2.74 -16.59
C ALA A 101 -27.64 1.49 -17.00
N GLY A 102 -28.82 1.31 -16.38
CA GLY A 102 -29.74 0.24 -16.75
C GLY A 102 -30.36 0.44 -18.14
N ASN A 103 -31.22 -0.50 -18.56
CA ASN A 103 -31.91 -0.55 -19.85
C ASN A 103 -33.02 0.54 -20.01
N GLY A 104 -32.71 1.81 -19.71
CA GLY A 104 -33.48 2.93 -20.24
C GLY A 104 -33.70 4.14 -19.34
N CYS A 105 -33.59 4.07 -18.01
CA CYS A 105 -33.68 5.24 -17.12
C CYS A 105 -33.23 4.85 -15.71
N GLU A 106 -32.51 5.77 -15.05
CA GLU A 106 -31.91 5.68 -13.70
C GLU A 106 -30.60 4.89 -13.59
N ALA A 107 -29.62 5.50 -12.90
CA ALA A 107 -28.35 4.87 -12.59
C ALA A 107 -28.54 3.92 -11.41
N GLU A 108 -28.18 2.65 -11.59
CA GLU A 108 -28.19 1.65 -10.55
C GLU A 108 -26.79 1.53 -9.92
N ILE A 109 -26.75 1.37 -8.60
CA ILE A 109 -25.52 1.03 -7.89
C ILE A 109 -25.31 -0.47 -8.03
N VAL A 110 -24.23 -0.85 -8.68
CA VAL A 110 -23.82 -2.26 -8.81
C VAL A 110 -22.71 -2.51 -7.80
N GLU A 111 -22.95 -3.44 -6.89
CA GLU A 111 -21.99 -3.86 -5.87
C GLU A 111 -21.44 -5.24 -6.24
N SER A 112 -20.13 -5.37 -6.30
CA SER A 112 -19.46 -6.65 -6.53
C SER A 112 -18.39 -6.90 -5.47
N ILE A 113 -18.26 -8.15 -5.01
CA ILE A 113 -17.18 -8.53 -4.10
C ILE A 113 -15.95 -8.80 -4.95
N VAL A 114 -14.90 -7.99 -4.77
CA VAL A 114 -13.66 -8.10 -5.55
C VAL A 114 -12.52 -8.73 -4.76
N ASP A 115 -12.60 -8.67 -3.43
CA ASP A 115 -11.59 -9.22 -2.53
C ASP A 115 -12.20 -9.46 -1.13
N SER A 116 -11.40 -9.98 -0.20
CA SER A 116 -11.73 -10.01 1.22
C SER A 116 -10.52 -9.63 2.06
N PHE A 117 -10.75 -8.81 3.09
CA PHE A 117 -9.69 -8.38 4.00
C PHE A 117 -9.90 -9.00 5.39
N PRO A 118 -8.91 -9.72 5.94
CA PRO A 118 -9.03 -10.32 7.26
C PRO A 118 -8.93 -9.26 8.36
N LEU A 119 -9.99 -9.10 9.14
CA LEU A 119 -9.97 -8.32 10.38
C LEU A 119 -9.97 -9.24 11.60
N ARG A 120 -9.19 -8.87 12.63
CA ARG A 120 -9.22 -9.60 13.89
C ARG A 120 -10.60 -9.50 14.51
N ARG A 121 -11.16 -10.63 14.94
CA ARG A 121 -12.45 -10.69 15.64
C ARG A 121 -12.44 -9.88 16.93
N LEU A 122 -11.28 -9.74 17.58
CA LEU A 122 -11.13 -8.89 18.75
C LEU A 122 -11.42 -7.41 18.43
N ASP A 123 -10.94 -6.91 17.30
CA ASP A 123 -11.11 -5.50 16.92
C ASP A 123 -12.55 -5.21 16.46
N LEU A 124 -13.18 -6.19 15.78
CA LEU A 124 -14.62 -6.16 15.49
C LEU A 124 -15.45 -6.12 16.77
N ARG A 125 -15.16 -6.99 17.76
CA ARG A 125 -15.84 -7.02 19.07
C ARG A 125 -15.66 -5.71 19.85
N LYS A 126 -14.45 -5.15 19.89
CA LYS A 126 -14.18 -3.84 20.52
C LYS A 126 -15.00 -2.72 19.88
N SER A 127 -15.21 -2.81 18.57
CA SER A 127 -16.04 -1.86 17.81
C SER A 127 -17.54 -2.13 17.91
N GLY A 128 -17.93 -3.26 18.52
CA GLY A 128 -19.32 -3.71 18.61
C GLY A 128 -19.91 -4.20 17.29
N VAL A 129 -19.07 -4.66 16.35
CA VAL A 129 -19.46 -4.99 14.98
C VAL A 129 -19.48 -6.50 14.77
N SER A 130 -20.56 -7.02 14.17
CA SER A 130 -20.58 -8.41 13.66
C SER A 130 -19.87 -8.49 12.30
N PRO A 131 -19.00 -9.49 12.06
CA PRO A 131 -18.38 -9.68 10.75
C PRO A 131 -19.38 -9.73 9.58
N SER A 132 -20.57 -10.30 9.80
CA SER A 132 -21.63 -10.38 8.78
C SER A 132 -22.13 -9.02 8.30
N ASN A 133 -22.04 -8.00 9.17
CA ASN A 133 -22.53 -6.66 8.91
C ASN A 133 -21.43 -5.72 8.41
N ALA A 134 -20.17 -6.18 8.41
CA ALA A 134 -19.05 -5.37 7.95
C ALA A 134 -18.87 -5.49 6.43
N ARG A 135 -18.67 -4.37 5.76
CA ARG A 135 -18.22 -4.28 4.36
C ARG A 135 -17.05 -3.33 4.28
N ILE A 136 -16.09 -3.60 3.39
CA ILE A 136 -14.98 -2.70 3.13
C ILE A 136 -15.17 -2.04 1.77
N VAL A 137 -14.95 -0.74 1.70
CA VAL A 137 -15.00 0.04 0.45
C VAL A 137 -13.76 0.91 0.35
N LYS A 138 -13.39 1.26 -0.89
CA LYS A 138 -12.28 2.17 -1.18
C LYS A 138 -12.76 3.63 -1.19
N ILE A 139 -12.01 4.51 -0.55
CA ILE A 139 -12.27 5.96 -0.57
C ILE A 139 -11.81 6.56 -1.88
N TRP A 140 -12.66 7.40 -2.46
CA TRP A 140 -12.34 8.19 -3.64
C TRP A 140 -12.46 9.69 -3.35
N GLY A 141 -11.47 10.45 -3.80
CA GLY A 141 -11.39 11.91 -3.63
C GLY A 141 -10.74 12.36 -2.32
N ASN A 142 -10.72 13.68 -2.12
CA ASN A 142 -9.88 14.33 -1.10
C ASN A 142 -10.69 15.00 0.03
N SER A 143 -12.01 14.80 0.07
CA SER A 143 -12.87 15.50 1.05
C SER A 143 -12.62 15.10 2.50
N LEU A 144 -11.96 13.96 2.73
CA LEU A 144 -11.63 13.47 4.07
C LEU A 144 -10.16 13.67 4.45
N LEU A 145 -9.36 14.36 3.62
CA LEU A 145 -8.00 14.71 4.00
C LEU A 145 -7.99 15.62 5.25
N PRO A 146 -6.98 15.50 6.13
CA PRO A 146 -5.87 14.54 6.09
C PRO A 146 -6.19 13.18 6.74
N VAL A 147 -7.43 12.98 7.22
CA VAL A 147 -7.83 11.79 8.00
C VAL A 147 -7.88 10.54 7.12
N LEU A 148 -8.48 10.65 5.93
CA LEU A 148 -8.52 9.58 4.94
C LEU A 148 -8.06 10.11 3.58
N ASN A 149 -7.19 9.36 2.93
CA ASN A 149 -6.67 9.64 1.62
C ASN A 149 -7.51 8.96 0.54
N ASN A 150 -7.45 9.52 -0.67
CA ASN A 150 -7.88 8.81 -1.86
C ASN A 150 -7.15 7.46 -1.96
N GLY A 151 -7.90 6.38 -2.05
CA GLY A 151 -7.42 5.01 -2.12
C GLY A 151 -7.38 4.24 -0.81
N ASP A 152 -7.60 4.90 0.34
CA ASP A 152 -7.71 4.22 1.63
C ASP A 152 -8.91 3.26 1.65
N HIS A 153 -8.78 2.15 2.36
CA HIS A 153 -9.90 1.25 2.64
C HIS A 153 -10.59 1.66 3.93
N VAL A 154 -11.93 1.65 3.95
CA VAL A 154 -12.74 1.85 5.16
C VAL A 154 -13.70 0.71 5.35
N ALA A 155 -13.85 0.26 6.60
CA ALA A 155 -14.87 -0.74 6.97
C ALA A 155 -16.11 -0.04 7.55
N VAL A 156 -17.26 -0.43 7.02
CA VAL A 156 -18.59 0.10 7.35
C VAL A 156 -19.41 -0.99 8.03
N ASP A 157 -20.01 -0.69 9.18
CA ASP A 157 -21.02 -1.53 9.82
C ASP A 157 -22.42 -1.15 9.33
N LEU A 158 -23.00 -2.01 8.49
CA LEU A 158 -24.32 -1.85 7.90
C LEU A 158 -25.46 -1.89 8.91
N SER A 159 -25.24 -2.44 10.11
CA SER A 159 -26.26 -2.47 11.17
C SER A 159 -26.36 -1.15 11.92
N GLN A 160 -25.36 -0.27 11.79
CA GLN A 160 -25.31 1.02 12.48
C GLN A 160 -25.70 2.18 11.54
N SER A 161 -26.87 2.10 10.92
CA SER A 161 -27.45 3.18 10.12
C SER A 161 -28.31 4.15 10.95
N LYS A 162 -28.85 3.70 12.10
CA LYS A 162 -29.66 4.49 13.04
C LYS A 162 -29.51 3.97 14.49
N PRO A 163 -29.60 4.84 15.52
CA PRO A 163 -29.53 6.30 15.41
C PRO A 163 -28.13 6.76 14.98
N ILE A 164 -28.07 7.91 14.31
CA ILE A 164 -26.78 8.56 13.98
C ILE A 164 -26.16 9.10 15.27
N ARG A 165 -24.90 8.74 15.50
CA ARG A 165 -24.02 9.35 16.50
C ARG A 165 -23.33 10.56 15.90
N ASP A 166 -23.55 11.72 16.49
CA ASP A 166 -23.02 12.99 15.99
C ASP A 166 -21.49 13.00 16.00
N GLY A 167 -20.89 13.43 14.90
CA GLY A 167 -19.45 13.54 14.74
C GLY A 167 -18.76 12.28 14.22
N ASP A 168 -19.48 11.16 14.12
CA ASP A 168 -18.95 9.93 13.53
C ASP A 168 -19.02 9.95 12.00
N LEU A 169 -18.15 9.16 11.36
CA LEU A 169 -18.13 8.95 9.91
C LEU A 169 -19.16 7.90 9.50
N TYR A 170 -19.88 8.16 8.41
CA TYR A 170 -20.85 7.24 7.82
C TYR A 170 -20.65 7.14 6.32
N ALA A 171 -20.86 5.95 5.79
CA ALA A 171 -21.17 5.77 4.38
C ALA A 171 -22.64 6.14 4.15
N ILE A 172 -22.87 6.99 3.16
CA ILE A 172 -24.19 7.47 2.78
C ILE A 172 -24.37 7.35 1.27
N ARG A 173 -25.62 7.13 0.87
CA ARG A 173 -26.08 7.40 -0.47
C ARG A 173 -26.81 8.74 -0.47
N ASP A 174 -26.31 9.65 -1.29
CA ASP A 174 -26.82 10.99 -1.51
C ASP A 174 -27.30 11.09 -2.97
N GLY A 175 -28.57 10.79 -3.20
CA GLY A 175 -29.09 10.54 -4.55
C GLY A 175 -28.38 9.35 -5.22
N VAL A 176 -27.64 9.61 -6.30
CA VAL A 176 -26.83 8.59 -7.01
C VAL A 176 -25.39 8.51 -6.53
N LEU A 177 -24.97 9.38 -5.61
CA LEU A 177 -23.58 9.45 -5.17
C LEU A 177 -23.40 8.69 -3.86
N LEU A 178 -22.42 7.79 -3.83
CA LEU A 178 -21.93 7.18 -2.60
C LEU A 178 -20.81 8.03 -2.02
N ARG A 179 -20.94 8.39 -0.74
CA ARG A 179 -20.03 9.32 -0.08
C ARG A 179 -19.76 8.83 1.33
N VAL A 180 -18.58 9.14 1.84
CA VAL A 180 -18.27 9.00 3.27
C VAL A 180 -18.18 10.41 3.85
N LYS A 181 -18.98 10.68 4.88
CA LYS A 181 -19.10 12.01 5.51
C LYS A 181 -19.23 11.90 7.02
N VAL A 182 -18.81 12.94 7.72
CA VAL A 182 -19.14 13.13 9.14
C VAL A 182 -20.58 13.60 9.21
N LEU A 183 -21.42 12.92 10.00
CA LEU A 183 -22.83 13.27 10.15
C LEU A 183 -23.09 13.94 11.50
N ILE A 184 -23.85 15.04 11.50
CA ILE A 184 -24.24 15.76 12.72
C ILE A 184 -25.73 16.09 12.61
N ASN A 185 -26.55 15.57 13.52
CA ASN A 185 -27.97 15.88 13.55
C ASN A 185 -28.20 17.34 13.95
N GLN A 186 -29.24 17.95 13.40
CA GLN A 186 -29.72 19.26 13.82
C GLN A 186 -30.98 19.13 14.71
N PRO A 187 -31.24 20.09 15.61
CA PRO A 187 -32.40 20.05 16.51
C PRO A 187 -33.76 20.03 15.79
N ASP A 188 -33.82 20.59 14.58
CA ASP A 188 -35.00 20.61 13.71
C ASP A 188 -35.20 19.31 12.92
N GLY A 189 -34.34 18.29 13.16
CA GLY A 189 -34.34 17.03 12.42
C GLY A 189 -33.54 17.08 11.11
N GLY A 190 -32.93 18.22 10.78
CA GLY A 190 -31.97 18.36 9.69
C GLY A 190 -30.67 17.58 9.93
N LEU A 191 -29.74 17.69 8.97
CA LEU A 191 -28.47 16.98 8.99
C LEU A 191 -27.37 17.85 8.39
N VAL A 192 -26.23 17.92 9.05
CA VAL A 192 -25.00 18.49 8.46
C VAL A 192 -24.14 17.34 7.93
N LEU A 193 -23.76 17.42 6.67
CA LEU A 193 -22.73 16.57 6.06
C LEU A 193 -21.41 17.33 6.09
N ARG A 194 -20.47 16.85 6.89
CA ARG A 194 -19.18 17.51 7.09
C ARG A 194 -18.05 16.73 6.44
N SER A 195 -17.15 17.48 5.83
CA SER A 195 -15.86 17.03 5.30
C SER A 195 -14.74 17.36 6.31
N PHE A 196 -13.64 16.61 6.30
CA PHE A 196 -12.45 17.02 7.07
C PHE A 196 -11.67 18.10 6.33
N ASN A 197 -11.59 18.02 5.00
CA ASN A 197 -11.00 19.05 4.14
C ASN A 197 -12.01 20.19 3.90
N LYS A 198 -12.22 21.03 4.91
CA LYS A 198 -13.24 22.10 4.87
C LYS A 198 -12.92 23.26 3.93
N GLU A 199 -11.64 23.48 3.64
CA GLU A 199 -11.20 24.58 2.77
C GLU A 199 -11.69 24.38 1.33
N GLU A 200 -11.63 23.14 0.85
CA GLU A 200 -12.12 22.78 -0.49
C GLU A 200 -13.58 22.28 -0.47
N TYR A 201 -14.03 21.69 0.64
CA TYR A 201 -15.34 21.05 0.75
C TYR A 201 -16.11 21.57 1.99
N PRO A 202 -16.80 22.72 1.86
CA PRO A 202 -17.56 23.29 2.97
C PRO A 202 -18.69 22.37 3.45
N ASP A 203 -19.17 22.60 4.67
CA ASP A 203 -20.26 21.83 5.27
C ASP A 203 -21.55 21.99 4.45
N GLU A 204 -22.21 20.87 4.14
CA GLU A 204 -23.53 20.87 3.51
C GLU A 204 -24.60 20.76 4.61
N VAL A 205 -25.49 21.74 4.68
CA VAL A 205 -26.56 21.83 5.69
C VAL A 205 -27.87 21.46 5.02
N LEU A 206 -28.49 20.38 5.47
CA LEU A 206 -29.78 19.90 4.98
C LEU A 206 -30.85 20.11 6.02
N ASN A 207 -31.99 20.65 5.61
CA ASN A 207 -33.18 20.69 6.46
C ASN A 207 -33.82 19.27 6.56
N PHE A 208 -34.86 19.15 7.38
CA PHE A 208 -35.55 17.89 7.61
C PHE A 208 -36.07 17.23 6.32
N ASP A 209 -36.69 17.99 5.43
CA ASP A 209 -37.30 17.47 4.19
C ASP A 209 -36.22 17.05 3.18
N GLU A 210 -35.17 17.87 3.00
CA GLU A 210 -34.02 17.56 2.15
C GLU A 210 -33.29 16.30 2.61
N ARG A 211 -33.03 16.19 3.93
CA ARG A 211 -32.44 15.00 4.53
C ARG A 211 -33.26 13.76 4.19
N ARG A 212 -34.57 13.83 4.39
CA ARG A 212 -35.48 12.69 4.20
C ARG A 212 -35.59 12.26 2.73
N ALA A 213 -35.56 13.23 1.81
CA ALA A 213 -35.68 12.96 0.38
C ALA A 213 -34.39 12.39 -0.23
N ARG A 214 -33.23 12.84 0.26
CA ARG A 214 -31.95 12.67 -0.46
C ARG A 214 -30.99 11.69 0.19
N ILE A 215 -30.99 11.62 1.52
CA ILE A 215 -29.95 10.92 2.28
C ILE A 215 -30.43 9.57 2.77
N HIS A 216 -29.75 8.53 2.32
CA HIS A 216 -29.84 7.18 2.87
C HIS A 216 -28.54 6.83 3.58
N VAL A 217 -28.59 6.65 4.90
CA VAL A 217 -27.42 6.22 5.68
C VAL A 217 -27.26 4.72 5.53
N ILE A 218 -26.12 4.30 4.99
CA ILE A 218 -25.80 2.90 4.73
C ILE A 218 -25.28 2.24 6.01
N GLY A 219 -24.35 2.91 6.70
CA GLY A 219 -23.76 2.38 7.92
C GLY A 219 -22.64 3.26 8.45
N ARG A 220 -22.19 2.95 9.67
CA ARG A 220 -21.14 3.71 10.35
C ARG A 220 -19.76 3.17 10.02
N VAL A 221 -18.82 4.05 9.71
CA VAL A 221 -17.41 3.68 9.54
C VAL A 221 -16.82 3.40 10.92
N PHE A 222 -16.13 2.27 11.08
CA PHE A 222 -15.53 1.88 12.36
C PHE A 222 -14.03 1.56 12.26
N TRP A 223 -13.49 1.45 11.05
CA TRP A 223 -12.09 1.10 10.82
C TRP A 223 -11.61 1.63 9.46
N SER A 224 -10.31 1.86 9.33
CA SER A 224 -9.66 2.23 8.07
C SER A 224 -8.24 1.65 7.97
N SER A 225 -7.74 1.50 6.75
CA SER A 225 -6.35 1.15 6.46
C SER A 225 -5.82 1.89 5.24
N ARG A 226 -4.51 2.10 5.23
CA ARG A 226 -3.76 2.77 4.17
C ARG A 226 -2.60 1.90 3.71
N SER A 227 -2.48 1.76 2.41
CA SER A 227 -1.30 1.22 1.74
C SER A 227 -0.50 2.39 1.14
N TRP A 228 0.82 2.36 1.29
CA TRP A 228 1.75 3.38 0.77
C TRP A 228 2.32 2.96 -0.58
#